data_AF-A0AA39PR22-F1
#
_entry.id   AF-A0AA39PR22-F1
#
_cell.length_a   1.000
_cell.length_b   1.000
_cell.length_c   1.000
_cell.angle_alpha   90.00
_cell.angle_beta   90.00
_cell.angle_gamma   90.00
#
_symmetry.space_group_name_H-M   'P 1'
#
loop_
_entity.id
_entity.type
_entity.pdbx_description
1 polymer ?
#
loop_
_entity_poly.entity_id
_entity_poly.type
_entity_poly.pdbx_seq_one_letter_code
_entity_poly.pdbx_strand_id
1 'polypeptide(L)'
;MGAYIATQKADEVQPLEVKSDSMTVIMAMTMQLKKNKDRGWIGVADAHAYQALVANMRERPGPTTLQWVKGHSGIEGNEEADRLTTEGLTKEFPDEIEFTIEPPYNITGAKLQTISQLIAYKAFKTTNTRNKGRIYQKQMQRRKTRINLGRTQAAVEELVGRQPSDKLIWCATCNQMETMEHILFECEAPGQNQVWKLTQELWARKESKLPKLDFATLLVTPFIKLNGRGEMELQGDTRLAKIVITEAAHLIWCLRNERVIQREGNSTASDQEIRNKFLYTMNDRLQIDLASLKRKKWKKTWSGVVKNEQDLPEDWTGTAGVLVGMASLITWR
;
A
#
# COMPACT_ATOMS: atom_id res chain seq x y z
N MET A 1 16.01 12.40 19.70
CA MET A 1 15.53 12.58 21.08
C MET A 1 16.53 13.39 21.92
N GLY A 2 17.79 12.96 22.05
CA GLY A 2 18.82 13.68 22.85
C GLY A 2 18.99 15.17 22.50
N ALA A 3 19.05 15.52 21.21
CA ALA A 3 19.17 16.91 20.78
C ALA A 3 18.01 17.82 21.27
N TYR A 4 16.78 17.30 21.32
CA TYR A 4 15.62 18.05 21.83
C TYR A 4 15.75 18.31 23.34
N ILE A 5 16.13 17.29 24.11
CA ILE A 5 16.37 17.43 25.55
C ILE A 5 17.49 18.44 25.82
N ALA A 6 18.57 18.41 25.02
CA ALA A 6 19.68 19.35 25.15
C ALA A 6 19.20 20.81 24.97
N THR A 7 18.32 21.07 24.01
CA THR A 7 17.75 22.41 23.80
C THR A 7 16.84 22.88 24.94
N GLN A 8 16.23 21.95 25.68
CA GLN A 8 15.34 22.24 26.82
C GLN A 8 16.13 22.46 28.12
N LYS A 9 17.25 21.76 28.30
CA LYS A 9 18.06 21.83 29.54
C LYS A 9 19.15 22.91 29.50
N ALA A 10 19.60 23.31 28.31
CA ALA A 10 20.66 24.31 28.18
C ALA A 10 20.16 25.72 28.48
N ASP A 11 21.03 26.58 29.03
CA ASP A 11 20.75 28.00 29.25
C ASP A 11 20.26 28.69 27.97
N GLU A 12 19.16 29.42 28.02
CA GLU A 12 18.46 29.95 26.84
C GLU A 12 19.29 30.95 26.01
N VAL A 13 20.20 31.69 26.66
CA VAL A 13 20.93 32.82 26.06
C VAL A 13 22.31 32.40 25.56
N GLN A 14 22.95 31.45 26.24
CA GLN A 14 24.28 30.99 25.86
C GLN A 14 24.28 30.20 24.53
N PRO A 15 25.35 30.31 23.72
CA PRO A 15 25.56 29.45 22.56
C PRO A 15 25.51 27.97 22.96
N LEU A 16 24.73 27.17 22.22
CA LEU A 16 24.60 25.73 22.42
C LEU A 16 25.21 24.98 21.24
N GLU A 17 26.23 24.16 21.50
CA GLU A 17 26.78 23.23 20.51
C GLU A 17 26.26 21.81 20.78
N VAL A 18 25.48 21.27 19.84
CA VAL A 18 24.98 19.88 19.90
C VAL A 18 25.79 19.01 18.95
N LYS A 19 26.54 18.06 19.53
CA LYS A 19 27.27 17.02 18.80
C LYS A 19 26.44 15.75 18.76
N SER A 20 26.29 15.15 17.58
CA SER A 20 25.59 13.88 17.42
C SER A 20 26.19 13.06 16.29
N ASP A 21 26.28 11.75 16.50
CA ASP A 21 26.68 10.78 15.48
C ASP A 21 25.55 10.39 14.51
N SER A 22 24.31 10.78 14.83
CA SER A 22 23.15 10.56 13.99
C SER A 22 23.17 11.47 12.76
N MET A 23 23.81 10.96 11.70
CA MET A 23 23.85 11.63 10.40
C MET A 23 22.45 11.98 9.89
N THR A 24 21.45 11.13 10.15
CA THR A 24 20.05 11.37 9.81
C THR A 24 19.50 12.62 10.48
N VAL A 25 19.73 12.80 11.79
CA VAL A 25 19.27 13.99 12.53
C VAL A 25 19.98 15.24 12.03
N ILE A 26 21.32 15.19 11.88
CA ILE A 26 22.10 16.33 11.41
C ILE A 26 21.65 16.74 10.00
N MET A 27 21.52 15.81 9.06
CA MET A 27 21.05 16.10 7.70
C MET A 27 19.62 16.64 7.68
N ALA A 28 18.72 16.10 8.50
CA ALA A 28 17.34 16.56 8.59
C ALA A 28 17.24 18.01 9.09
N MET A 29 18.09 18.40 10.04
CA MET A 29 18.11 19.74 10.66
C MET A 29 18.96 20.76 9.90
N THR A 30 19.81 20.33 8.97
CA THR A 30 20.68 21.22 8.19
C THR A 30 20.27 21.21 6.71
N MET A 31 20.84 20.31 5.91
CA MET A 31 20.73 20.27 4.45
C MET A 31 19.30 20.05 3.97
N GLN A 32 18.52 19.25 4.70
CA GLN A 32 17.16 18.87 4.30
C GLN A 32 16.08 19.72 4.98
N LEU A 33 16.43 20.62 5.89
CA LEU A 33 15.48 21.34 6.74
C LEU A 33 14.46 22.12 5.89
N LYS A 34 14.95 22.90 4.92
CA LYS A 34 14.07 23.69 4.02
C LYS A 34 13.11 22.80 3.25
N LYS A 35 13.62 21.73 2.63
CA LYS A 35 12.81 20.76 1.87
C LYS A 35 11.76 20.08 2.75
N ASN A 36 12.14 19.70 3.97
CA ASN A 36 11.24 19.05 4.93
C ASN A 36 10.15 20.00 5.43
N LYS A 37 10.50 21.26 5.73
CA LYS A 37 9.53 22.31 6.05
C LYS A 37 8.56 22.58 4.90
N ASP A 38 9.07 22.74 3.69
CA ASP A 38 8.24 23.07 2.52
C ASP A 38 7.22 21.96 2.21
N ARG A 39 7.59 20.68 2.40
CA ARG A 39 6.65 19.56 2.27
C ARG A 39 5.82 19.30 3.54
N GLY A 40 5.85 20.18 4.54
CA GLY A 40 5.09 20.03 5.78
C GLY A 40 5.44 18.76 6.57
N TRP A 41 6.69 18.30 6.46
CA TRP A 41 7.18 17.06 7.06
C TRP A 41 6.42 15.78 6.65
N ILE A 42 5.64 15.84 5.57
CA ILE A 42 4.86 14.70 5.07
C ILE A 42 5.80 13.58 4.61
N GLY A 43 5.60 12.39 5.18
CA GLY A 43 6.42 11.20 4.90
C GLY A 43 7.83 11.26 5.49
N VAL A 44 8.05 12.07 6.51
CA VAL A 44 9.26 12.03 7.37
C VAL A 44 8.93 11.19 8.59
N ALA A 45 9.74 10.16 8.87
CA ALA A 45 9.65 9.42 10.13
C ALA A 45 9.96 10.37 11.30
N ASP A 46 9.27 10.23 12.42
CA ASP A 46 9.45 11.06 13.62
C ASP A 46 9.33 12.58 13.37
N ALA A 47 8.52 12.98 12.37
CA ALA A 47 8.29 14.36 11.99
C ALA A 47 8.01 15.30 13.17
N HIS A 48 7.22 14.83 14.15
CA HIS A 48 6.85 15.62 15.32
C HIS A 48 8.05 15.98 16.20
N ALA A 49 8.96 15.02 16.44
CA ALA A 49 10.18 15.27 17.22
C ALA A 49 11.11 16.26 16.51
N TYR A 50 11.20 16.18 15.18
CA TYR A 50 11.95 17.14 14.38
C TYR A 50 11.32 18.55 14.40
N GLN A 51 9.99 18.64 14.31
CA GLN A 51 9.29 19.91 14.39
C GLN A 51 9.49 20.58 15.76
N ALA A 52 9.40 19.80 16.85
CA ALA A 52 9.64 20.29 18.21
C ALA A 52 11.09 20.76 18.42
N LEU A 53 12.07 19.99 17.93
CA LEU A 53 13.47 20.41 17.96
C LEU A 53 13.70 21.72 17.20
N VAL A 54 13.13 21.86 15.99
CA VAL A 54 13.23 23.10 15.20
C VAL A 54 12.54 24.28 15.88
N ALA A 55 11.44 24.05 16.59
CA ALA A 55 10.76 25.09 17.35
C ALA A 55 11.62 25.57 18.52
N ASN A 56 12.13 24.67 19.36
CA ASN A 56 13.02 25.02 20.48
C ASN A 56 14.26 25.79 20.01
N MET A 57 14.90 25.34 18.92
CA MET A 57 16.08 26.02 18.38
C MET A 57 15.77 27.45 17.88
N ARG A 58 14.51 27.74 17.51
CA ARG A 58 14.09 29.10 17.09
C ARG A 58 13.59 29.97 18.22
N GLU A 59 13.08 29.35 19.27
CA GLU A 59 12.62 30.02 20.47
C GLU A 59 13.79 30.56 21.28
N ARG A 60 14.89 29.79 21.33
CA ARG A 60 16.11 30.17 22.03
C ARG A 60 16.75 31.45 21.46
N PRO A 61 17.05 32.46 22.29
CA PRO A 61 17.84 33.63 21.89
C PRO A 61 19.29 33.30 21.50
N GLY A 62 19.91 32.34 22.19
CA GLY A 62 21.29 31.92 21.93
C GLY A 62 21.42 31.06 20.66
N PRO A 63 22.53 31.21 19.89
CA PRO A 63 22.73 30.42 18.68
C PRO A 63 22.90 28.93 19.00
N THR A 64 22.24 28.07 18.24
CA THR A 64 22.41 26.61 18.33
C THR A 64 23.17 26.09 17.11
N THR A 65 24.33 25.47 17.33
CA THR A 65 25.13 24.82 16.29
C THR A 65 24.98 23.30 16.36
N LEU A 66 24.89 22.66 15.20
CA LEU A 66 24.78 21.21 15.08
C LEU A 66 26.03 20.67 14.39
N GLN A 67 26.72 19.74 15.04
CA GLN A 67 27.92 19.10 14.49
C GLN A 67 27.73 17.59 14.41
N TRP A 68 27.97 17.04 13.22
CA TRP A 68 28.11 15.59 13.09
C TRP A 68 29.46 15.15 13.62
N VAL A 69 29.46 14.14 14.48
CA VAL A 69 30.67 13.49 14.99
C VAL A 69 30.67 12.02 14.60
N LYS A 70 31.85 11.41 14.50
CA LYS A 70 31.93 9.98 14.21
C LYS A 70 31.59 9.18 15.47
N GLY A 71 30.66 8.22 15.39
CA GLY A 71 30.37 7.32 16.51
C GLY A 71 31.59 6.50 16.93
N HIS A 72 31.67 6.15 18.22
CA HIS A 72 32.76 5.37 18.82
C HIS A 72 34.17 5.94 18.55
N SER A 73 34.31 7.27 18.60
CA SER A 73 35.58 7.96 18.30
C SER A 73 36.32 8.49 19.54
N GLY A 74 35.95 8.04 20.75
CA GLY A 74 36.57 8.52 22.00
C GLY A 74 36.03 9.87 22.46
N ILE A 75 34.94 10.38 21.87
CA ILE A 75 34.29 11.61 22.32
C ILE A 75 33.43 11.27 23.53
N GLU A 76 33.94 11.58 24.72
CA GLU A 76 33.34 11.24 26.02
C GLU A 76 31.83 11.53 26.07
N GLY A 77 31.40 12.72 25.64
CA GLY A 77 29.97 13.08 25.64
C GLY A 77 29.10 12.29 24.65
N ASN A 78 29.66 11.81 23.53
CA ASN A 78 28.92 10.95 22.59
C ASN A 78 28.86 9.51 23.12
N GLU A 79 29.95 9.00 23.67
CA GLU A 79 30.01 7.66 24.24
C GLU A 79 29.09 7.52 25.45
N GLU A 80 29.02 8.56 26.29
CA GLU A 80 28.08 8.62 27.40
C GLU A 80 26.62 8.68 26.90
N ALA A 81 26.34 9.42 25.82
CA ALA A 81 25.01 9.43 25.21
C ALA A 81 24.61 8.06 24.63
N ASP A 82 25.56 7.31 24.05
CA ASP A 82 25.35 5.94 23.56
C ASP A 82 25.09 4.97 24.71
N ARG A 83 25.85 5.12 25.82
CA ARG A 83 25.66 4.34 27.05
C ARG A 83 24.27 4.54 27.63
N LEU A 84 23.84 5.80 27.79
CA LEU A 84 22.50 6.15 28.29
C LEU A 84 21.38 5.67 27.35
N THR A 85 21.61 5.70 26.04
CA THR A 85 20.66 5.14 25.06
C THR A 85 20.53 3.63 25.23
N THR A 86 21.65 2.93 25.42
CA THR A 86 21.67 1.47 25.64
C THR A 86 20.97 1.11 26.95
N GLU A 87 21.21 1.85 28.03
CA GLU A 87 20.52 1.68 29.30
C GLU A 87 19.01 1.90 29.15
N GLY A 88 18.60 2.94 28.42
CA GLY A 88 17.20 3.23 28.11
C GLY A 88 16.49 2.12 27.32
N LEU A 89 17.19 1.39 26.45
CA LEU A 89 16.64 0.23 25.74
C LEU A 89 16.36 -0.96 26.66
N THR A 90 17.04 -1.04 27.81
CA THR A 90 16.92 -2.16 28.76
C THR A 90 15.97 -1.91 29.93
N LYS A 91 15.42 -0.69 30.05
CA LYS A 91 14.46 -0.35 31.11
C LYS A 91 13.14 -1.12 30.92
N GLU A 92 12.58 -1.59 32.04
CA GLU A 92 11.27 -2.26 32.08
C GLU A 92 10.13 -1.31 31.68
N PHE A 93 10.29 -0.02 32.00
CA PHE A 93 9.37 1.04 31.61
C PHE A 93 10.10 2.13 30.81
N PRO A 94 9.61 2.51 29.62
CA PRO A 94 10.24 3.52 28.79
C PRO A 94 10.08 4.92 29.41
N ASP A 95 11.10 5.76 29.31
CA ASP A 95 10.99 7.17 29.68
C ASP A 95 10.09 7.90 28.65
N GLU A 96 9.00 8.51 29.12
CA GLU A 96 8.11 9.29 28.25
C GLU A 96 8.68 10.70 28.03
N ILE A 97 8.92 11.05 26.77
CA ILE A 97 9.39 12.38 26.39
C ILE A 97 8.30 13.08 25.60
N GLU A 98 7.77 14.15 26.20
CA GLU A 98 6.76 14.99 25.57
C GLU A 98 7.42 16.01 24.63
N PHE A 99 7.04 15.95 23.35
CA PHE A 99 7.50 16.89 22.33
C PHE A 99 6.49 18.05 22.22
N THR A 100 6.70 19.11 22.98
CA THR A 100 5.84 20.28 22.99
C THR A 100 6.31 21.28 21.93
N ILE A 101 5.37 21.93 21.24
CA ILE A 101 5.65 22.92 20.21
C ILE A 101 4.84 24.17 20.50
N GLU A 102 5.52 25.24 20.92
CA GLU A 102 4.86 26.51 21.20
C GLU A 102 4.17 27.08 19.94
N PRO A 103 2.94 27.61 20.04
CA PRO A 103 2.14 28.05 18.90
C PRO A 103 2.85 29.00 17.91
N PRO A 104 3.68 29.99 18.34
CA PRO A 104 4.38 30.89 17.42
C PRO A 104 5.33 30.17 16.46
N TYR A 105 5.85 29.02 16.86
CA TYR A 105 6.81 28.22 16.12
C TYR A 105 6.20 26.98 15.46
N ASN A 106 4.91 26.72 15.72
CA ASN A 106 4.16 25.60 15.19
C ASN A 106 3.70 25.84 13.74
N ILE A 107 4.65 25.69 12.81
CA ILE A 107 4.35 25.74 11.38
C ILE A 107 3.73 24.40 10.96
N THR A 108 2.42 24.42 10.70
CA THR A 108 1.66 23.26 10.25
C THR A 108 1.41 23.29 8.74
N GLY A 109 1.27 22.10 8.14
CA GLY A 109 0.94 21.94 6.73
C GLY A 109 2.13 22.07 5.77
N ALA A 110 1.87 21.73 4.50
CA ALA A 110 2.84 21.85 3.42
C ALA A 110 2.64 23.16 2.66
N LYS A 111 3.74 23.74 2.19
CA LYS A 111 3.74 24.98 1.41
C LYS A 111 3.09 24.75 0.05
N LEU A 112 1.95 25.40 -0.19
CA LEU A 112 1.14 25.21 -1.41
C LEU A 112 1.90 25.50 -2.71
N GLN A 113 2.80 26.49 -2.70
CA GLN A 113 3.58 26.86 -3.88
C GLN A 113 4.55 25.75 -4.37
N THR A 114 4.98 24.87 -3.47
CA THR A 114 6.02 23.85 -3.75
C THR A 114 5.51 22.42 -3.54
N ILE A 115 4.24 22.25 -3.18
CA ILE A 115 3.64 20.93 -2.95
C ILE A 115 3.47 20.19 -4.28
N SER A 116 3.88 18.93 -4.33
CA SER A 116 3.58 18.05 -5.46
C SER A 116 2.31 17.25 -5.20
N GLN A 117 1.66 16.79 -6.27
CA GLN A 117 0.48 15.91 -6.18
C GLN A 117 0.75 14.66 -5.32
N LEU A 118 1.95 14.09 -5.39
CA LEU A 118 2.37 12.96 -4.56
C LEU A 118 2.39 13.31 -3.06
N ILE A 119 2.93 14.48 -2.70
CA ILE A 119 2.98 14.95 -1.31
C ILE A 119 1.57 15.28 -0.81
N ALA A 120 0.76 15.97 -1.61
CA ALA A 120 -0.64 16.25 -1.30
C ALA A 120 -1.41 14.93 -1.05
N TYR A 121 -1.30 13.97 -1.97
CA TYR A 121 -1.94 12.66 -1.84
C TYR A 121 -1.48 11.91 -0.58
N LYS A 122 -0.18 11.91 -0.28
CA LYS A 122 0.36 11.31 0.96
C LYS A 122 -0.22 11.99 2.20
N ALA A 123 -0.31 13.32 2.24
CA ALA A 123 -0.93 14.07 3.34
C ALA A 123 -2.40 13.69 3.55
N PHE A 124 -3.18 13.65 2.46
CA PHE A 124 -4.58 13.23 2.51
C PHE A 124 -4.70 11.78 3.01
N LYS A 125 -3.86 10.88 2.50
CA LYS A 125 -3.84 9.48 2.92
C LYS A 125 -3.54 9.35 4.42
N THR A 126 -2.43 9.91 4.92
CA THR A 126 -2.04 9.82 6.33
C THR A 126 -3.04 10.46 7.29
N THR A 127 -3.64 11.60 6.90
CA THR A 127 -4.68 12.29 7.69
C THR A 127 -5.97 11.48 7.74
N ASN A 128 -6.33 10.82 6.64
CA ASN A 128 -7.50 9.94 6.58
C ASN A 128 -7.28 8.64 7.35
N THR A 129 -6.08 8.02 7.31
CA THR A 129 -5.80 6.75 7.99
C THR A 129 -6.00 6.81 9.51
N ARG A 130 -5.65 7.91 10.18
CA ARG A 130 -5.83 8.08 11.65
C ARG A 130 -7.29 8.24 12.10
N ASN A 131 -8.20 8.51 11.18
CA ASN A 131 -9.57 8.94 11.47
C ASN A 131 -10.66 8.08 10.79
N LYS A 132 -10.27 7.00 10.09
CA LYS A 132 -11.16 6.23 9.18
C LYS A 132 -12.43 5.70 9.83
N GLY A 133 -12.41 5.24 11.08
CA GLY A 133 -13.63 4.72 11.72
C GLY A 133 -14.60 5.81 12.18
N ARG A 134 -14.09 6.81 12.93
CA ARG A 134 -14.93 7.73 13.72
C ARG A 134 -15.33 8.99 12.96
N ILE A 135 -14.47 9.54 12.08
CA ILE A 135 -14.82 10.72 11.27
C ILE A 135 -15.71 10.35 10.11
N TYR A 136 -15.51 9.17 9.52
CA TYR A 136 -16.29 8.72 8.38
C TYR A 136 -17.75 8.41 8.75
N GLN A 137 -17.96 7.72 9.88
CA GLN A 137 -19.30 7.55 10.48
C GLN A 137 -19.96 8.90 10.82
N LYS A 138 -19.21 9.86 11.38
CA LYS A 138 -19.72 11.21 11.70
C LYS A 138 -19.96 12.07 10.45
N GLN A 139 -19.23 11.84 9.36
CA GLN A 139 -19.40 12.52 8.07
C GLN A 139 -20.56 11.95 7.25
N MET A 140 -20.83 10.65 7.35
CA MET A 140 -22.04 10.01 6.81
C MET A 140 -23.32 10.52 7.48
N GLN A 141 -23.26 10.82 8.78
CA GLN A 141 -24.36 11.43 9.54
C GLN A 141 -24.60 12.91 9.17
N ARG A 142 -23.71 13.58 8.42
CA ARG A 142 -23.88 14.98 8.02
C ARG A 142 -24.97 15.08 6.95
N ARG A 143 -25.97 15.93 7.21
CA ARG A 143 -27.09 16.23 6.31
C ARG A 143 -26.64 16.47 4.85
N LYS A 144 -25.55 17.21 4.64
CA LYS A 144 -25.03 17.53 3.29
C LYS A 144 -24.50 16.30 2.53
N THR A 145 -23.81 15.39 3.22
CA THR A 145 -23.32 14.13 2.64
C THR A 145 -24.48 13.23 2.24
N ARG A 146 -25.50 13.13 3.09
CA ARG A 146 -26.73 12.37 2.80
C ARG A 146 -27.51 12.96 1.61
N ILE A 147 -27.57 14.29 1.52
CA ILE A 147 -28.15 14.98 0.35
C ILE A 147 -27.35 14.71 -0.92
N ASN A 148 -26.02 14.75 -0.85
CA ASN A 148 -25.18 14.47 -2.01
C ASN A 148 -25.29 13.00 -2.45
N LEU A 149 -25.35 12.06 -1.51
CA LEU A 149 -25.64 10.64 -1.78
C LEU A 149 -27.01 10.47 -2.45
N GLY A 150 -28.05 11.12 -1.92
CA GLY A 150 -29.38 11.12 -2.55
C GLY A 150 -29.37 11.75 -3.94
N ARG A 151 -28.59 12.82 -4.17
CA ARG A 151 -28.39 13.41 -5.50
C ARG A 151 -27.66 12.48 -6.45
N THR A 152 -26.62 11.79 -5.98
CA THR A 152 -25.92 10.79 -6.79
C THR A 152 -26.82 9.61 -7.11
N GLN A 153 -27.61 9.13 -6.14
CA GLN A 153 -28.61 8.08 -6.36
C GLN A 153 -29.65 8.52 -7.39
N ALA A 154 -30.19 9.73 -7.28
CA ALA A 154 -31.15 10.29 -8.23
C ALA A 154 -30.53 10.51 -9.62
N ALA A 155 -29.28 10.97 -9.71
CA ALA A 155 -28.58 11.14 -10.98
C ALA A 155 -28.28 9.79 -11.67
N VAL A 156 -27.91 8.77 -10.89
CA VAL A 156 -27.75 7.41 -11.42
C VAL A 156 -29.10 6.82 -11.83
N GLU A 157 -30.17 7.09 -11.07
CA GLU A 157 -31.53 6.71 -11.43
C GLU A 157 -32.00 7.37 -12.73
N GLU A 158 -31.68 8.65 -12.94
CA GLU A 158 -31.98 9.36 -14.18
C GLU A 158 -31.28 8.72 -15.39
N LEU A 159 -30.02 8.31 -15.23
CA LEU A 159 -29.23 7.71 -16.31
C LEU A 159 -29.59 6.24 -16.59
N VAL A 160 -29.89 5.47 -15.55
CA VAL A 160 -30.00 4.00 -15.62
C VAL A 160 -31.45 3.52 -15.45
N GLY A 161 -32.37 4.42 -15.10
CA GLY A 161 -33.78 4.12 -14.79
C GLY A 161 -33.98 3.34 -13.50
N ARG A 162 -32.94 3.22 -12.66
CA ARG A 162 -32.96 2.44 -11.41
C ARG A 162 -32.12 3.12 -10.33
N GLN A 163 -32.70 3.31 -9.15
CA GLN A 163 -31.99 3.85 -8.01
C GLN A 163 -30.99 2.80 -7.46
N PRO A 164 -29.69 3.14 -7.33
CA PRO A 164 -28.72 2.21 -6.75
C PRO A 164 -28.97 2.05 -5.25
N SER A 165 -29.12 0.80 -4.81
CA SER A 165 -29.34 0.46 -3.40
C SER A 165 -28.13 0.82 -2.53
N ASP A 166 -28.36 1.03 -1.23
CA ASP A 166 -27.29 1.34 -0.27
C ASP A 166 -26.19 0.26 -0.26
N LYS A 167 -26.54 -1.00 -0.58
CA LYS A 167 -25.60 -2.13 -0.71
C LYS A 167 -24.61 -1.98 -1.87
N LEU A 168 -24.91 -1.11 -2.86
CA LEU A 168 -23.98 -0.79 -3.94
C LEU A 168 -22.96 0.28 -3.54
N ILE A 169 -23.26 1.05 -2.50
CA ILE A 169 -22.44 2.14 -1.98
C ILE A 169 -21.63 1.70 -0.76
N TRP A 170 -22.17 0.76 0.02
CA TRP A 170 -21.61 0.22 1.25
C TRP A 170 -21.48 -1.29 1.18
N CYS A 171 -20.33 -1.81 1.59
CA CYS A 171 -20.13 -3.24 1.69
C CYS A 171 -20.93 -3.77 2.88
N ALA A 172 -21.96 -4.57 2.63
CA ALA A 172 -22.82 -5.11 3.69
C ALA A 172 -22.07 -6.00 4.71
N THR A 173 -20.91 -6.54 4.35
CA THR A 173 -20.15 -7.46 5.22
C THR A 173 -19.25 -6.74 6.20
N CYS A 174 -18.50 -5.72 5.76
CA CYS A 174 -17.51 -5.02 6.61
C CYS A 174 -17.85 -3.54 6.84
N ASN A 175 -18.99 -3.08 6.33
CA ASN A 175 -19.53 -1.72 6.50
C ASN A 175 -18.60 -0.58 6.07
N GLN A 176 -17.67 -0.87 5.14
CA GLN A 176 -16.82 0.12 4.48
C GLN A 176 -17.50 0.63 3.20
N MET A 177 -17.13 1.82 2.73
CA MET A 177 -17.59 2.31 1.43
C MET A 177 -17.01 1.45 0.30
N GLU A 178 -17.86 1.09 -0.65
CA GLU A 178 -17.51 0.33 -1.84
C GLU A 178 -16.73 1.22 -2.83
N THR A 179 -15.43 1.35 -2.58
CA THR A 179 -14.46 1.92 -3.54
C THR A 179 -13.77 0.80 -4.32
N MET A 180 -13.16 1.12 -5.47
CA MET A 180 -12.41 0.11 -6.22
C MET A 180 -11.21 -0.46 -5.43
N GLU A 181 -10.54 0.37 -4.64
CA GLU A 181 -9.45 -0.07 -3.74
C GLU A 181 -10.01 -1.00 -2.65
N HIS A 182 -11.18 -0.68 -2.08
CA HIS A 182 -11.86 -1.55 -1.13
C HIS A 182 -12.21 -2.90 -1.74
N ILE A 183 -12.96 -2.92 -2.85
CA ILE A 183 -13.44 -4.15 -3.52
C ILE A 183 -12.27 -5.07 -3.85
N LEU A 184 -11.19 -4.52 -4.39
CA LEU A 184 -10.10 -5.32 -4.92
C LEU A 184 -9.06 -5.68 -3.85
N PHE A 185 -8.79 -4.84 -2.85
CA PHE A 185 -7.63 -5.02 -1.97
C PHE A 185 -7.90 -4.93 -0.46
N GLU A 186 -9.02 -4.37 -0.02
CA GLU A 186 -9.29 -4.16 1.43
C GLU A 186 -10.53 -4.91 1.95
N CYS A 187 -11.34 -5.51 1.07
CA CYS A 187 -12.61 -6.12 1.45
C CYS A 187 -12.45 -7.40 2.27
N GLU A 188 -13.05 -7.46 3.45
CA GLU A 188 -13.05 -8.65 4.31
C GLU A 188 -14.07 -9.72 3.89
N ALA A 189 -14.93 -9.40 2.93
CA ALA A 189 -15.96 -10.32 2.49
C ALA A 189 -15.35 -11.51 1.72
N PRO A 190 -15.97 -12.71 1.79
CA PRO A 190 -15.47 -13.90 1.09
C PRO A 190 -15.28 -13.67 -0.40
N GLY A 191 -14.19 -14.19 -0.96
CA GLY A 191 -13.82 -14.04 -2.37
C GLY A 191 -12.49 -13.33 -2.57
N GLN A 192 -12.37 -12.08 -2.13
CA GLN A 192 -11.23 -11.21 -2.45
C GLN A 192 -9.89 -11.80 -1.99
N ASN A 193 -9.76 -12.10 -0.70
CA ASN A 193 -8.55 -12.70 -0.13
C ASN A 193 -8.23 -14.06 -0.76
N GLN A 194 -9.26 -14.87 -1.04
CA GLN A 194 -9.09 -16.20 -1.62
C GLN A 194 -8.58 -16.15 -3.06
N VAL A 195 -9.07 -15.23 -3.88
CA VAL A 195 -8.57 -15.04 -5.25
C VAL A 195 -7.10 -14.60 -5.22
N TRP A 196 -6.72 -13.65 -4.36
CA TRP A 196 -5.31 -13.25 -4.27
C TRP A 196 -4.39 -14.34 -3.73
N LYS A 197 -4.89 -15.16 -2.79
CA LYS A 197 -4.17 -16.35 -2.33
C LYS A 197 -3.94 -17.33 -3.50
N LEU A 198 -4.96 -17.61 -4.31
CA LEU A 198 -4.83 -18.48 -5.50
C LEU A 198 -3.86 -17.89 -6.53
N THR A 199 -3.84 -16.57 -6.72
CA THR A 199 -2.83 -15.88 -7.54
C THR A 199 -1.42 -16.12 -7.02
N GLN A 200 -1.20 -15.99 -5.71
CA GLN A 200 0.10 -16.25 -5.09
C GLN A 200 0.49 -17.74 -5.19
N GLU A 201 -0.45 -18.66 -5.00
CA GLU A 201 -0.23 -20.11 -5.14
C GLU A 201 0.14 -20.50 -6.59
N LEU A 202 -0.52 -19.90 -7.58
CA LEU A 202 -0.17 -20.07 -8.99
C LEU A 202 1.25 -19.55 -9.25
N TRP A 203 1.59 -18.39 -8.67
CA TRP A 203 2.89 -17.77 -8.88
C TRP A 203 4.04 -18.44 -8.15
N ALA A 204 3.79 -19.15 -7.04
CA ALA A 204 4.82 -19.87 -6.29
C ALA A 204 5.57 -20.93 -7.12
N ARG A 205 5.07 -21.27 -8.31
CA ARG A 205 5.68 -22.20 -9.27
C ARG A 205 6.65 -21.54 -10.23
N LYS A 206 6.67 -20.20 -10.26
CA LYS A 206 7.64 -19.42 -11.01
C LYS A 206 8.85 -19.16 -10.13
N GLU A 207 10.02 -19.14 -10.74
CA GLU A 207 11.26 -18.73 -10.05
C GLU A 207 11.29 -17.22 -9.78
N SER A 208 10.58 -16.43 -10.59
CA SER A 208 10.50 -14.98 -10.46
C SER A 208 9.53 -14.56 -9.34
N LYS A 209 9.82 -13.43 -8.70
CA LYS A 209 8.94 -12.87 -7.66
C LYS A 209 7.78 -12.10 -8.28
N LEU A 210 6.56 -12.39 -7.82
CA LEU A 210 5.40 -11.58 -8.16
C LEU A 210 5.56 -10.18 -7.52
N PRO A 211 5.19 -9.10 -8.22
CA PRO A 211 5.07 -7.78 -7.61
C PRO A 211 4.09 -7.80 -6.43
N LYS A 212 4.24 -6.81 -5.54
CA LYS A 212 3.29 -6.63 -4.45
C LYS A 212 1.88 -6.42 -5.01
N LEU A 213 0.93 -7.20 -4.52
CA LEU A 213 -0.47 -7.07 -4.93
C LEU A 213 -1.13 -5.94 -4.14
N ASP A 214 -1.14 -4.75 -4.75
CA ASP A 214 -1.89 -3.59 -4.26
C ASP A 214 -2.49 -2.78 -5.41
N PHE A 215 -3.35 -1.82 -5.05
CA PHE A 215 -4.07 -1.01 -6.03
C PHE A 215 -3.13 -0.22 -6.95
N ALA A 216 -1.99 0.25 -6.43
CA ALA A 216 -1.00 0.97 -7.24
C ALA A 216 -0.37 0.05 -8.30
N THR A 217 -0.05 -1.18 -7.92
CA THR A 217 0.51 -2.19 -8.82
C THR A 217 -0.50 -2.59 -9.90
N LEU A 218 -1.78 -2.74 -9.54
CA LEU A 218 -2.85 -3.02 -10.52
C LEU A 218 -2.92 -1.92 -11.60
N LEU A 219 -2.86 -0.64 -11.21
CA LEU A 219 -2.93 0.48 -12.15
C LEU A 219 -1.73 0.53 -13.12
N VAL A 220 -0.53 0.19 -12.64
CA VAL A 220 0.67 0.18 -13.48
C VAL A 220 0.93 -1.16 -14.15
N THR A 221 0.06 -2.16 -13.95
CA THR A 221 0.23 -3.53 -14.47
C THR A 221 0.60 -3.58 -15.96
N PRO A 222 -0.03 -2.81 -16.86
CA PRO A 222 0.35 -2.80 -18.28
C PRO A 222 1.84 -2.50 -18.53
N PHE A 223 2.49 -1.75 -17.63
CA PHE A 223 3.87 -1.28 -17.73
C PHE A 223 4.87 -2.09 -16.90
N ILE A 224 4.41 -3.05 -16.09
CA ILE A 224 5.30 -3.88 -15.27
C ILE A 224 6.28 -4.66 -16.17
N LYS A 225 7.52 -4.80 -15.68
CA LYS A 225 8.57 -5.65 -16.21
C LYS A 225 9.19 -6.46 -15.08
N LEU A 226 9.27 -7.77 -15.26
CA LEU A 226 9.94 -8.67 -14.33
C LEU A 226 11.33 -9.00 -14.87
N ASN A 227 12.36 -8.77 -14.06
CA ASN A 227 13.75 -9.03 -14.43
C ASN A 227 14.25 -10.31 -13.75
N GLY A 228 15.08 -11.06 -14.46
CA GLY A 228 15.67 -12.31 -13.96
C GLY A 228 16.97 -12.09 -13.19
N ARG A 229 17.86 -13.08 -13.20
CA ARG A 229 19.25 -12.89 -12.77
C ARG A 229 19.96 -12.05 -13.84
N GLY A 230 20.09 -10.74 -13.57
CA GLY A 230 20.63 -9.73 -14.51
C GLY A 230 19.58 -8.69 -14.92
N GLU A 231 19.97 -7.74 -15.78
CA GLU A 231 19.07 -6.67 -16.28
C GLU A 231 18.11 -7.14 -17.39
N MET A 232 18.11 -8.43 -17.73
CA MET A 232 17.28 -8.94 -18.83
C MET A 232 15.86 -9.27 -18.39
N GLU A 233 14.88 -8.76 -19.15
CA GLU A 233 13.45 -8.94 -18.90
C GLU A 233 13.01 -10.39 -19.15
N LEU A 234 12.34 -10.98 -18.15
CA LEU A 234 11.61 -12.23 -18.25
C LEU A 234 10.28 -11.97 -18.96
N GLN A 235 10.31 -11.83 -20.29
CA GLN A 235 9.12 -11.46 -21.08
C GLN A 235 7.91 -12.39 -20.87
N GLY A 236 8.15 -13.69 -20.63
CA GLY A 236 7.10 -14.68 -20.39
C GLY A 236 6.39 -14.44 -19.07
N ASP A 237 7.16 -14.38 -17.99
CA ASP A 237 6.66 -14.10 -16.65
C ASP A 237 6.05 -12.70 -16.59
N THR A 238 6.67 -11.69 -17.20
CA THR A 238 6.11 -10.34 -17.30
C THR A 238 4.71 -10.36 -17.92
N ARG A 239 4.52 -11.13 -19.00
CA ARG A 239 3.21 -11.26 -19.64
C ARG A 239 2.23 -12.04 -18.77
N LEU A 240 2.65 -13.13 -18.15
CA LEU A 240 1.79 -13.92 -17.26
C LEU A 240 1.34 -13.10 -16.05
N ALA A 241 2.24 -12.30 -15.45
CA ALA A 241 1.90 -11.43 -14.33
C ALA A 241 0.80 -10.45 -14.71
N LYS A 242 0.90 -9.84 -15.90
CA LYS A 242 -0.13 -8.94 -16.44
C LYS A 242 -1.47 -9.64 -16.52
N ILE A 243 -1.51 -10.83 -17.12
CA ILE A 243 -2.74 -11.64 -17.25
C ILE A 243 -3.31 -11.95 -15.86
N VAL A 244 -2.53 -12.61 -15.01
CA VAL A 244 -3.03 -13.14 -13.74
C VAL A 244 -3.51 -12.02 -12.82
N ILE A 245 -2.80 -10.89 -12.74
CA ILE A 245 -3.20 -9.74 -11.92
C ILE A 245 -4.52 -9.14 -12.42
N THR A 246 -4.66 -8.91 -13.73
CA THR A 246 -5.88 -8.29 -14.28
C THR A 246 -7.08 -9.23 -14.23
N GLU A 247 -6.89 -10.53 -14.50
CA GLU A 247 -7.96 -11.52 -14.44
C GLU A 247 -8.43 -11.75 -12.99
N ALA A 248 -7.50 -11.80 -12.04
CA ALA A 248 -7.84 -11.91 -10.63
C ALA A 248 -8.66 -10.69 -10.15
N ALA A 249 -8.24 -9.47 -10.52
CA ALA A 249 -8.99 -8.25 -10.18
C ALA A 249 -10.41 -8.28 -10.79
N HIS A 250 -10.53 -8.67 -12.05
CA HIS A 250 -11.83 -8.81 -12.71
C HIS A 250 -12.70 -9.88 -12.04
N LEU A 251 -12.14 -11.03 -11.68
CA LEU A 251 -12.88 -12.08 -10.98
C LEU A 251 -13.38 -11.61 -9.61
N ILE A 252 -12.56 -10.89 -8.84
CA ILE A 252 -12.97 -10.31 -7.56
C ILE A 252 -14.17 -9.37 -7.75
N TRP A 253 -14.11 -8.52 -8.77
CA TRP A 253 -15.21 -7.64 -9.15
C TRP A 253 -16.48 -8.42 -9.52
N CYS A 254 -16.36 -9.49 -10.33
CA CYS A 254 -17.48 -10.36 -10.68
C CYS A 254 -18.10 -11.04 -9.45
N LEU A 255 -17.28 -11.60 -8.55
CA LEU A 255 -17.74 -12.22 -7.31
C LEU A 255 -18.49 -11.22 -6.43
N ARG A 256 -18.00 -9.99 -6.34
CA ARG A 256 -18.69 -8.90 -5.65
C ARG A 256 -20.04 -8.59 -6.31
N ASN A 257 -20.09 -8.47 -7.62
CA ASN A 257 -21.33 -8.14 -8.33
C ASN A 257 -22.38 -9.26 -8.22
N GLU A 258 -21.96 -10.51 -8.32
CA GLU A 258 -22.83 -11.67 -8.09
C GLU A 258 -23.41 -11.61 -6.66
N ARG A 259 -22.57 -11.36 -5.65
CA ARG A 259 -23.03 -11.22 -4.26
C ARG A 259 -24.02 -10.07 -4.10
N VAL A 260 -23.69 -8.87 -4.57
CA VAL A 260 -24.45 -7.64 -4.28
C VAL A 260 -25.69 -7.49 -5.15
N ILE A 261 -25.60 -7.86 -6.43
CA ILE A 261 -26.67 -7.63 -7.43
C ILE A 261 -27.54 -8.87 -7.59
N GLN A 262 -26.94 -10.04 -7.82
CA GLN A 262 -27.71 -11.25 -8.14
C GLN A 262 -28.26 -11.94 -6.89
N ARG A 263 -27.45 -11.99 -5.83
CA ARG A 263 -27.79 -12.66 -4.56
C ARG A 263 -28.29 -11.69 -3.49
N GLU A 264 -28.41 -10.40 -3.81
CA GLU A 264 -28.85 -9.31 -2.91
C GLU A 264 -28.12 -9.25 -1.55
N GLY A 265 -26.91 -9.80 -1.45
CA GLY A 265 -26.14 -9.91 -0.20
C GLY A 265 -26.52 -11.07 0.71
N ASN A 266 -27.42 -11.97 0.27
CA ASN A 266 -27.97 -13.06 1.10
C ASN A 266 -27.07 -14.31 1.16
N SER A 267 -26.15 -14.49 0.21
CA SER A 267 -25.19 -15.60 0.24
C SER A 267 -23.89 -15.28 -0.49
N THR A 268 -22.80 -15.88 -0.02
CA THR A 268 -21.46 -15.76 -0.60
C THR A 268 -21.07 -17.06 -1.31
N ALA A 269 -20.24 -16.97 -2.35
CA ALA A 269 -19.66 -18.14 -2.99
C ALA A 269 -18.79 -18.92 -1.99
N SER A 270 -18.79 -20.26 -2.09
CA SER A 270 -17.90 -21.10 -1.29
C SER A 270 -16.46 -21.00 -1.77
N ASP A 271 -15.48 -21.32 -0.91
CA ASP A 271 -14.07 -21.32 -1.29
C ASP A 271 -13.78 -22.25 -2.48
N GLN A 272 -14.48 -23.38 -2.57
CA GLN A 272 -14.38 -24.30 -3.70
C GLN A 272 -14.95 -23.70 -4.99
N GLU A 273 -16.09 -23.02 -4.90
CA GLU A 273 -16.69 -22.32 -6.05
C GLU A 273 -15.76 -21.21 -6.56
N ILE A 274 -15.18 -20.41 -5.65
CA ILE A 274 -14.21 -19.36 -5.97
C ILE A 274 -12.97 -19.96 -6.65
N ARG A 275 -12.45 -21.06 -6.11
CA ARG A 275 -11.33 -21.79 -6.70
C ARG A 275 -11.66 -22.30 -8.10
N ASN A 276 -12.83 -22.91 -8.30
CA ASN A 276 -13.26 -23.40 -9.61
C ASN A 276 -13.40 -22.25 -10.62
N LYS A 277 -13.98 -21.12 -10.22
CA LYS A 277 -14.10 -19.92 -11.05
C LYS A 277 -12.73 -19.36 -11.43
N PHE A 278 -11.79 -19.27 -10.48
CA PHE A 278 -10.41 -18.85 -10.75
C PHE A 278 -9.72 -19.76 -11.76
N LEU A 279 -9.82 -21.08 -11.57
CA LEU A 279 -9.23 -22.05 -12.49
C LEU A 279 -9.83 -21.96 -13.89
N TYR A 280 -11.15 -21.83 -13.98
CA TYR A 280 -11.83 -21.65 -15.25
C TYR A 280 -11.32 -20.40 -15.97
N THR A 281 -11.26 -19.24 -15.30
CA THR A 281 -10.75 -18.00 -15.88
C THR A 281 -9.32 -18.14 -16.39
N MET A 282 -8.43 -18.78 -15.62
CA MET A 282 -7.03 -18.95 -16.05
C MET A 282 -6.89 -19.94 -17.20
N ASN A 283 -7.66 -21.04 -17.19
CA ASN A 283 -7.68 -22.01 -18.29
C ASN A 283 -8.23 -21.37 -19.58
N ASP A 284 -9.29 -20.58 -19.50
CA ASP A 284 -9.84 -19.86 -20.66
C ASP A 284 -8.80 -18.96 -21.32
N ARG A 285 -8.02 -18.21 -20.51
CA ARG A 285 -6.93 -17.36 -21.02
C ARG A 285 -5.79 -18.15 -21.64
N LEU A 286 -5.47 -19.31 -21.08
CA LEU A 286 -4.52 -20.23 -21.68
C LEU A 286 -5.04 -20.70 -23.06
N GLN A 287 -6.31 -21.08 -23.18
CA GLN A 287 -6.91 -21.53 -24.45
C GLN A 287 -6.89 -20.43 -25.52
N ILE A 288 -7.23 -19.19 -25.16
CA ILE A 288 -7.14 -18.04 -26.07
C ILE A 288 -5.70 -17.85 -26.58
N ASP A 289 -4.72 -17.93 -25.68
CA ASP A 289 -3.31 -17.79 -26.02
C ASP A 289 -2.81 -18.93 -26.90
N LEU A 290 -3.26 -20.16 -26.66
CA LEU A 290 -2.95 -21.32 -27.49
C LEU A 290 -3.47 -21.13 -28.92
N ALA A 291 -4.70 -20.63 -29.07
CA ALA A 291 -5.31 -20.39 -30.38
C ALA A 291 -4.67 -19.20 -31.13
N SER A 292 -4.18 -18.19 -30.39
CA SER A 292 -3.80 -16.90 -30.98
C SER A 292 -2.29 -16.65 -31.09
N LEU A 293 -1.45 -17.42 -30.38
CA LEU A 293 -0.01 -17.16 -30.29
C LEU A 293 0.84 -18.32 -30.84
N LYS A 294 2.00 -17.97 -31.42
CA LYS A 294 3.02 -18.95 -31.81
C LYS A 294 3.49 -19.77 -30.60
N ARG A 295 3.75 -21.07 -30.80
CA ARG A 295 4.20 -22.04 -29.77
C ARG A 295 5.26 -21.51 -28.81
N LYS A 296 6.32 -20.91 -29.37
CA LYS A 296 7.44 -20.33 -28.60
C LYS A 296 6.99 -19.26 -27.59
N LYS A 297 5.97 -18.46 -27.93
CA LYS A 297 5.53 -17.30 -27.13
C LYS A 297 4.58 -17.69 -26.00
N TRP A 298 3.57 -18.53 -26.26
CA TRP A 298 2.68 -18.97 -25.19
C TRP A 298 3.41 -19.91 -24.22
N LYS A 299 4.31 -20.79 -24.71
CA LYS A 299 5.13 -21.66 -23.85
C LYS A 299 5.99 -20.82 -22.90
N LYS A 300 6.65 -19.77 -23.40
CA LYS A 300 7.41 -18.84 -22.55
C LYS A 300 6.52 -18.17 -21.48
N THR A 301 5.26 -17.88 -21.79
CA THR A 301 4.31 -17.25 -20.85
C THR A 301 3.87 -18.24 -19.76
N TRP A 302 3.38 -19.41 -20.16
CA TRP A 302 2.67 -20.35 -19.29
C TRP A 302 3.55 -21.49 -18.74
N SER A 303 4.84 -21.54 -19.08
CA SER A 303 5.77 -22.56 -18.56
C SER A 303 5.81 -22.57 -17.03
N GLY A 304 5.84 -23.77 -16.44
CA GLY A 304 5.83 -23.98 -14.99
C GLY A 304 4.46 -23.95 -14.33
N VAL A 305 3.39 -23.53 -15.04
CA VAL A 305 2.02 -23.50 -14.49
C VAL A 305 1.03 -24.44 -15.21
N VAL A 306 1.39 -25.02 -16.36
CA VAL A 306 0.54 -25.92 -17.18
C VAL A 306 0.77 -27.40 -16.85
N LYS A 307 -0.31 -28.19 -16.68
CA LYS A 307 -0.24 -29.63 -16.36
C LYS A 307 0.42 -30.41 -17.49
N ASN A 308 1.29 -31.35 -17.14
CA ASN A 308 1.97 -32.27 -18.06
C ASN A 308 2.67 -31.52 -19.21
N GLU A 309 3.39 -30.43 -18.90
CA GLU A 309 4.07 -29.59 -19.91
C GLU A 309 5.00 -30.38 -20.86
N GLN A 310 5.52 -31.51 -20.39
CA GLN A 310 6.42 -32.39 -21.14
C GLN A 310 5.70 -33.29 -22.15
N ASP A 311 4.42 -33.60 -21.93
CA ASP A 311 3.63 -34.54 -22.74
C ASP A 311 2.74 -33.83 -23.78
N LEU A 312 2.98 -32.54 -24.04
CA LEU A 312 2.10 -31.71 -24.85
C LEU A 312 2.38 -31.86 -26.36
N PRO A 313 1.37 -32.26 -27.18
CA PRO A 313 1.55 -32.45 -28.62
C PRO A 313 1.96 -31.14 -29.34
N GLU A 314 2.51 -31.28 -30.55
CA GLU A 314 3.01 -30.14 -31.34
C GLU A 314 1.90 -29.17 -31.76
N ASP A 315 0.76 -29.71 -32.18
CA ASP A 315 -0.50 -28.99 -32.44
C ASP A 315 -1.52 -29.36 -31.36
N TRP A 316 -1.99 -28.34 -30.64
CA TRP A 316 -2.84 -28.48 -29.47
C TRP A 316 -4.13 -27.66 -29.58
N THR A 317 -4.46 -27.20 -30.79
CA THR A 317 -5.65 -26.38 -31.06
C THR A 317 -6.98 -27.13 -30.83
N GLY A 318 -6.95 -28.44 -30.55
CA GLY A 318 -8.11 -29.29 -30.33
C GLY A 318 -8.17 -30.09 -29.02
N THR A 319 -7.25 -29.89 -28.06
CA THR A 319 -7.22 -30.72 -26.81
C THR A 319 -7.29 -29.86 -25.55
N ALA A 320 -8.24 -30.16 -24.66
CA ALA A 320 -8.50 -29.42 -23.43
C ALA A 320 -7.34 -29.56 -22.41
N GLY A 321 -6.50 -28.53 -22.30
CA GLY A 321 -5.43 -28.44 -21.28
C GLY A 321 -5.93 -27.77 -20.00
N VAL A 322 -5.53 -28.31 -18.83
CA VAL A 322 -5.83 -27.79 -17.48
C VAL A 322 -4.51 -27.43 -16.77
N LEU A 323 -4.48 -26.39 -15.93
CA LEU A 323 -3.30 -26.04 -15.11
C LEU A 323 -2.90 -27.15 -14.11
N VAL A 324 -1.59 -27.35 -13.84
CA VAL A 324 -1.11 -28.43 -12.93
C VAL A 324 -1.61 -28.17 -11.49
N GLY A 325 -1.82 -29.21 -10.69
CA GLY A 325 -1.75 -29.12 -9.21
C GLY A 325 -2.80 -28.25 -8.50
N MET A 326 -3.82 -27.77 -9.20
CA MET A 326 -5.07 -27.29 -8.61
C MET A 326 -6.27 -28.16 -9.03
N ALA A 327 -5.99 -29.28 -9.72
CA ALA A 327 -6.96 -30.28 -10.11
C ALA A 327 -7.30 -31.18 -8.91
N SER A 328 -8.34 -30.78 -8.19
CA SER A 328 -9.34 -31.74 -7.76
C SER A 328 -10.66 -31.21 -8.28
N LEU A 329 -11.20 -31.96 -9.25
CA LEU A 329 -12.55 -31.87 -9.85
C LEU A 329 -12.78 -30.77 -10.90
N ILE A 330 -12.39 -31.06 -12.15
CA ILE A 330 -13.31 -31.01 -13.30
C ILE A 330 -12.95 -32.16 -14.24
N THR A 331 -13.76 -33.22 -14.23
CA THR A 331 -13.87 -34.22 -15.30
C THR A 331 -15.14 -33.91 -16.07
N TRP A 332 -15.07 -33.74 -17.39
CA TRP A 332 -16.27 -33.75 -18.24
C TRP A 332 -16.40 -35.10 -18.94
N ARG A 333 -17.62 -35.64 -18.91
CA ARG A 333 -18.11 -36.65 -19.86
C ARG A 333 -18.36 -35.99 -21.21
#